data_AF-A0A3G8GY25-F1
#
_entry.id   AF-A0A3G8GY25-F1
#
_cell.length_a   1.000
_cell.length_b   1.000
_cell.length_c   1.000
_cell.angle_alpha   90.00
_cell.angle_beta   90.00
_cell.angle_gamma   90.00
#
_symmetry.space_group_name_H-M   'P 1'
#
loop_
_entity.id
_entity.type
_entity.pdbx_description
1 polymer ?
#
loop_
_entity_poly.entity_id
_entity_poly.type
_entity_poly.pdbx_seq_one_letter_code
_entity_poly.pdbx_strand_id
1 'polypeptide(L)'
;MPSDETAGRRGESRSAAWPVEPDPAAIDLAKGILGARFEADHKDLNAMQRAARDAGLAFELTLFGPDAADARCVVTEVAAWNLRIAPAARIHRRIGALSRKVSRSVAASVARVDPTTLGGRGAAGRQRDHSRAAEGRAILRGQIARLEAELTRRAAESSADDQR
;
A
#
# COMPACT_ATOMS: atom_id res chain seq x y z
N MET A 1 -59.45 -14.67 -9.09
CA MET A 1 -58.95 -15.29 -7.84
C MET A 1 -58.95 -16.78 -8.09
N PRO A 2 -57.82 -17.49 -8.03
CA PRO A 2 -56.60 -17.27 -7.22
C PRO A 2 -55.47 -16.62 -8.05
N SER A 3 -54.67 -15.65 -7.57
CA SER A 3 -53.66 -15.60 -6.49
C SER A 3 -52.23 -15.80 -7.05
N ASP A 4 -51.45 -14.72 -6.93
CA ASP A 4 -49.99 -14.63 -6.72
C ASP A 4 -49.10 -15.85 -6.98
N GLU A 5 -48.11 -15.71 -7.87
CA GLU A 5 -46.71 -16.06 -7.61
C GLU A 5 -45.81 -15.79 -8.84
N THR A 6 -45.31 -14.56 -8.99
CA THR A 6 -44.01 -14.34 -9.66
C THR A 6 -43.33 -13.09 -9.11
N ALA A 7 -43.19 -13.02 -7.79
CA ALA A 7 -42.19 -12.17 -7.14
C ALA A 7 -40.98 -13.05 -6.82
N GLY A 8 -39.96 -13.08 -7.68
CA GLY A 8 -38.85 -14.01 -7.45
C GLY A 8 -37.72 -14.06 -8.46
N ARG A 9 -37.31 -12.93 -9.05
CA ARG A 9 -35.93 -12.80 -9.58
C ARG A 9 -35.31 -11.50 -9.07
N ARG A 10 -35.29 -11.34 -7.74
CA ARG A 10 -34.23 -10.55 -7.13
C ARG A 10 -33.01 -11.44 -7.12
N GLY A 11 -31.98 -10.99 -7.84
CA GLY A 11 -30.75 -11.73 -8.05
C GLY A 11 -30.28 -12.34 -6.75
N GLU A 12 -29.96 -13.63 -6.81
CA GLU A 12 -29.03 -14.24 -5.88
C GLU A 12 -27.77 -13.37 -5.89
N SER A 13 -27.68 -12.46 -4.93
CA SER A 13 -26.41 -11.91 -4.50
C SER A 13 -25.63 -13.11 -3.98
N ARG A 14 -24.94 -13.80 -4.89
CA ARG A 14 -23.84 -14.69 -4.54
C ARG A 14 -22.94 -13.81 -3.70
N SER A 15 -22.94 -14.05 -2.39
CA SER A 15 -21.87 -13.60 -1.53
C SER A 15 -20.61 -14.16 -2.17
N ALA A 16 -19.91 -13.31 -2.94
CA ALA A 16 -18.64 -13.68 -3.51
C ALA A 16 -17.69 -13.73 -2.32
N ALA A 17 -17.63 -14.90 -1.68
CA ALA A 17 -16.73 -15.14 -0.56
C ALA A 17 -15.31 -15.02 -1.12
N TRP A 18 -14.65 -13.90 -0.85
CA TRP A 18 -13.22 -13.80 -1.10
C TRP A 18 -12.51 -14.78 -0.15
N PRO A 19 -11.37 -15.34 -0.58
CA PRO A 19 -10.68 -16.33 0.21
C PRO A 19 -10.07 -15.70 1.47
N VAL A 20 -9.97 -16.48 2.53
CA VAL A 20 -9.28 -16.05 3.76
C VAL A 20 -7.77 -16.00 3.54
N GLU A 21 -7.26 -16.94 2.74
CA GLU A 21 -5.86 -17.02 2.33
C GLU A 21 -5.67 -16.54 0.88
N PRO A 22 -4.46 -16.07 0.51
CA PRO A 22 -4.24 -15.58 -0.85
C PRO A 22 -4.28 -16.72 -1.87
N ASP A 23 -5.02 -16.52 -2.96
CA ASP A 23 -5.11 -17.48 -4.06
C ASP A 23 -3.75 -17.68 -4.77
N PRO A 24 -3.29 -18.93 -5.01
CA PRO A 24 -2.01 -19.20 -5.65
C PRO A 24 -1.84 -18.58 -7.05
N ALA A 25 -2.88 -18.59 -7.88
CA ALA A 25 -2.81 -18.01 -9.22
C ALA A 25 -2.72 -16.47 -9.13
N ALA A 26 -3.44 -15.87 -8.19
CA ALA A 26 -3.31 -14.44 -7.90
C ALA A 26 -1.91 -14.06 -7.40
N ILE A 27 -1.28 -14.92 -6.58
CA ILE A 27 0.10 -14.73 -6.11
C ILE A 27 1.07 -14.69 -7.29
N ASP A 28 0.95 -15.62 -8.23
CA ASP A 28 1.89 -15.70 -9.34
C ASP A 28 1.77 -14.50 -10.29
N LEU A 29 0.55 -14.02 -10.53
CA LEU A 29 0.32 -12.74 -11.22
C LEU A 29 0.96 -11.57 -10.47
N ALA A 30 0.74 -11.49 -9.16
CA ALA A 30 1.30 -10.42 -8.32
C ALA A 30 2.84 -10.43 -8.29
N LYS A 31 3.47 -11.62 -8.25
CA LYS A 31 4.93 -11.78 -8.41
C LYS A 31 5.41 -11.29 -9.77
N GLY A 32 4.68 -11.60 -10.85
CA GLY A 32 4.99 -11.10 -12.18
C GLY A 32 4.94 -9.58 -12.27
N ILE A 33 3.98 -8.95 -11.60
CA ILE A 33 3.81 -7.48 -11.57
C ILE A 33 4.91 -6.80 -10.75
N LEU A 34 5.16 -7.27 -9.53
CA LEU A 34 6.11 -6.63 -8.61
C LEU A 34 7.57 -6.99 -8.89
N GLY A 35 7.82 -8.18 -9.42
CA GLY A 35 9.16 -8.78 -9.46
C GLY A 35 9.79 -8.79 -8.06
N ALA A 36 10.99 -8.21 -7.94
CA ALA A 36 11.71 -8.12 -6.68
C ALA A 36 11.38 -6.85 -5.86
N ARG A 37 10.39 -6.04 -6.24
CA ARG A 37 10.01 -4.82 -5.50
C ARG A 37 9.28 -5.19 -4.20
N PHE A 38 9.62 -4.51 -3.12
CA PHE A 38 8.98 -4.66 -1.80
C PHE A 38 8.06 -3.49 -1.42
N GLU A 39 7.77 -2.63 -2.40
CA GLU A 39 6.83 -1.53 -2.27
C GLU A 39 5.79 -1.65 -3.38
N ALA A 40 4.52 -1.72 -2.99
CA ALA A 40 3.38 -1.68 -3.87
C ALA A 40 2.73 -0.30 -3.84
N ASP A 41 2.25 0.18 -4.98
CA ASP A 41 1.45 1.39 -5.11
C ASP A 41 0.14 1.14 -5.87
N HIS A 42 -0.64 2.21 -6.07
CA HIS A 42 -1.93 2.12 -6.78
C HIS A 42 -1.80 1.66 -8.23
N LYS A 43 -0.64 1.84 -8.88
CA LYS A 43 -0.42 1.37 -10.25
C LYS A 43 -0.25 -0.14 -10.27
N ASP A 44 0.40 -0.71 -9.26
CA ASP A 44 0.53 -2.16 -9.13
C ASP A 44 -0.84 -2.82 -8.87
N LEU A 45 -1.72 -2.15 -8.10
CA LEU A 45 -3.12 -2.59 -7.91
C LEU A 45 -3.90 -2.57 -9.23
N ASN A 46 -3.79 -1.49 -10.01
CA ASN A 46 -4.42 -1.39 -11.32
C ASN A 46 -3.87 -2.43 -12.30
N ALA A 47 -2.55 -2.70 -12.24
CA ALA A 47 -1.91 -3.75 -13.02
C ALA A 47 -2.44 -5.13 -12.63
N MET A 48 -2.68 -5.38 -11.33
CA MET A 48 -3.27 -6.63 -10.84
C MET A 48 -4.68 -6.84 -11.38
N GLN A 49 -5.52 -5.80 -11.32
CA GLN A 49 -6.88 -5.87 -11.87
C GLN A 49 -6.87 -6.16 -13.37
N ARG A 50 -5.94 -5.56 -14.11
CA ARG A 50 -5.78 -5.83 -15.54
C ARG A 50 -5.31 -7.26 -15.78
N ALA A 51 -4.26 -7.70 -15.10
CA ALA A 51 -3.71 -9.04 -15.25
C ALA A 51 -4.73 -10.14 -14.88
N ALA A 52 -5.51 -9.94 -13.82
CA ALA A 52 -6.57 -10.86 -13.43
C ALA A 52 -7.65 -10.96 -14.52
N ARG A 53 -8.10 -9.83 -15.06
CA ARG A 53 -9.05 -9.82 -16.18
C ARG A 53 -8.50 -10.55 -17.40
N ASP A 54 -7.26 -10.25 -17.79
CA ASP A 54 -6.62 -10.83 -18.97
C ASP A 54 -6.40 -12.34 -18.81
N ALA A 55 -6.22 -12.83 -17.57
CA ALA A 55 -6.09 -14.24 -17.23
C ALA A 55 -7.44 -14.95 -16.97
N GLY A 56 -8.57 -14.24 -17.05
CA GLY A 56 -9.90 -14.80 -16.71
C GLY A 56 -10.07 -15.13 -15.22
N LEU A 57 -9.23 -14.57 -14.34
CA LEU A 57 -9.28 -14.76 -12.90
C LEU A 57 -10.32 -13.81 -12.28
N ALA A 58 -11.19 -14.35 -11.43
CA ALA A 58 -12.17 -13.55 -10.68
C ALA A 58 -11.45 -12.51 -9.81
N PHE A 59 -11.96 -11.27 -9.79
CA PHE A 59 -11.31 -10.17 -9.09
C PHE A 59 -11.23 -10.41 -7.58
N GLU A 60 -12.22 -11.11 -7.03
CA GLU A 60 -12.32 -11.46 -5.61
C GLU A 60 -11.17 -12.35 -5.16
N LEU A 61 -10.56 -13.14 -6.06
CA LEU A 61 -9.37 -13.95 -5.77
C LEU A 61 -8.08 -13.12 -5.67
N THR A 62 -8.11 -11.86 -6.14
CA THR A 62 -6.99 -10.91 -5.99
C THR A 62 -6.98 -10.22 -4.63
N LEU A 63 -8.01 -10.48 -3.81
CA LEU A 63 -8.18 -10.00 -2.46
C LEU A 63 -8.25 -11.19 -1.50
N PHE A 64 -7.79 -11.01 -0.26
CA PHE A 64 -7.90 -12.03 0.77
C PHE A 64 -7.98 -11.39 2.16
N GLY A 65 -8.63 -12.07 3.10
CA GLY A 65 -8.75 -11.60 4.48
C GLY A 65 -10.01 -12.09 5.20
N PRO A 66 -10.09 -11.90 6.53
CA PRO A 66 -11.19 -12.42 7.33
C PRO A 66 -12.52 -11.74 7.03
N ASP A 67 -12.51 -10.46 6.64
CA ASP A 67 -13.68 -9.69 6.27
C ASP A 67 -13.32 -8.58 5.26
N ALA A 68 -14.33 -7.79 4.86
CA ALA A 68 -14.20 -6.76 3.83
C ALA A 68 -13.36 -5.57 4.30
N ALA A 69 -13.39 -5.27 5.60
CA ALA A 69 -12.68 -4.14 6.18
C ALA A 69 -11.19 -4.44 6.27
N ASP A 70 -10.84 -5.70 6.53
CA ASP A 70 -9.47 -6.19 6.65
C ASP A 70 -8.92 -6.84 5.38
N ALA A 71 -9.71 -6.90 4.30
CA ALA A 71 -9.31 -7.48 3.03
C ALA A 71 -8.08 -6.77 2.45
N ARG A 72 -7.08 -7.56 2.03
CA ARG A 72 -5.82 -7.09 1.45
C ARG A 72 -5.70 -7.58 0.03
N CYS A 73 -5.10 -6.76 -0.82
CA CYS A 73 -4.75 -7.21 -2.16
C CYS A 73 -3.49 -8.08 -2.13
N VAL A 74 -3.48 -9.17 -2.90
CA VAL A 74 -2.34 -10.11 -3.01
C VAL A 74 -1.04 -9.40 -3.38
N VAL A 75 -1.08 -8.34 -4.21
CA VAL A 75 0.09 -7.51 -4.53
C VAL A 75 0.72 -6.91 -3.28
N THR A 76 -0.08 -6.44 -2.33
CA THR A 76 0.46 -5.84 -1.09
C THR A 76 1.13 -6.88 -0.20
N GLU A 77 0.64 -8.12 -0.21
CA GLU A 77 1.22 -9.24 0.53
C GLU A 77 2.52 -9.72 -0.09
N VAL A 78 2.56 -9.88 -1.43
CA VAL A 78 3.81 -10.20 -2.14
C VAL A 78 4.88 -9.13 -1.91
N ALA A 79 4.51 -7.84 -1.87
CA ALA A 79 5.43 -6.78 -1.50
C ALA A 79 5.96 -6.95 -0.06
N ALA A 80 5.11 -7.38 0.88
CA ALA A 80 5.53 -7.68 2.25
C ALA A 80 6.47 -8.90 2.33
N TRP A 81 6.22 -9.95 1.55
CA TRP A 81 7.13 -11.10 1.45
C TRP A 81 8.48 -10.70 0.89
N ASN A 82 8.47 -9.94 -0.21
CA ASN A 82 9.68 -9.37 -0.81
C ASN A 82 10.45 -8.50 0.18
N LEU A 83 9.75 -7.75 1.04
CA LEU A 83 10.38 -6.99 2.12
C LEU A 83 11.09 -7.92 3.10
N ARG A 84 10.44 -8.99 3.57
CA ARG A 84 11.00 -9.95 4.54
C ARG A 84 12.26 -10.66 4.03
N ILE A 85 12.35 -10.94 2.74
CA ILE A 85 13.52 -11.60 2.13
C ILE A 85 14.56 -10.62 1.57
N ALA A 86 14.24 -9.32 1.48
CA ALA A 86 15.17 -8.35 0.91
C ALA A 86 16.46 -8.24 1.74
N PRO A 87 17.65 -8.09 1.11
CA PRO A 87 18.89 -7.85 1.85
C PRO A 87 18.82 -6.55 2.67
N ALA A 88 19.31 -6.57 3.92
CA ALA A 88 19.27 -5.40 4.81
C ALA A 88 19.90 -4.15 4.17
N ALA A 89 21.01 -4.31 3.45
CA ALA A 89 21.65 -3.21 2.70
C ALA A 89 20.73 -2.56 1.66
N ARG A 90 19.80 -3.31 1.05
CA ARG A 90 18.80 -2.76 0.12
C ARG A 90 17.75 -1.92 0.88
N ILE A 91 17.34 -2.38 2.05
CA ILE A 91 16.40 -1.67 2.92
C ILE A 91 17.02 -0.36 3.43
N HIS A 92 18.25 -0.38 3.95
CA HIS A 92 18.97 0.83 4.37
C HIS A 92 19.15 1.85 3.24
N ARG A 93 19.54 1.39 2.04
CA ARG A 93 19.65 2.28 0.86
C ARG A 93 18.32 2.95 0.54
N ARG A 94 17.21 2.22 0.67
CA ARG A 94 15.87 2.76 0.44
C ARG A 94 15.47 3.78 1.51
N ILE A 95 15.68 3.47 2.80
CA ILE A 95 15.48 4.43 3.90
C ILE A 95 16.25 5.72 3.62
N GLY A 96 17.54 5.63 3.31
CA GLY A 96 18.36 6.81 3.00
C GLY A 96 17.82 7.62 1.81
N ALA A 97 17.30 6.96 0.78
CA ALA A 97 16.68 7.64 -0.36
C ALA A 97 15.38 8.38 0.02
N LEU A 98 14.54 7.78 0.85
CA LEU A 98 13.30 8.39 1.36
C LEU A 98 13.62 9.56 2.30
N SER A 99 14.57 9.40 3.22
CA SER A 99 15.00 10.47 4.13
C SER A 99 15.52 11.68 3.36
N ARG A 100 16.33 11.47 2.31
CA ARG A 100 16.78 12.56 1.41
C ARG A 100 15.60 13.28 0.74
N LYS A 101 14.54 12.56 0.35
CA LYS A 101 13.32 13.19 -0.23
C LYS A 101 12.60 14.04 0.81
N VAL A 102 12.46 13.55 2.04
CA VAL A 102 11.86 14.30 3.15
C VAL A 102 12.67 15.58 3.42
N SER A 103 13.99 15.47 3.57
CA SER A 103 14.87 16.63 3.80
C SER A 103 14.76 17.67 2.68
N ARG A 104 14.77 17.24 1.41
CA ARG A 104 14.56 18.16 0.27
C ARG A 104 13.20 18.84 0.29
N SER A 105 12.13 18.12 0.64
CA SER A 105 10.78 18.69 0.74
C SER A 105 10.68 19.73 1.87
N VAL A 106 11.31 19.47 3.02
CA VAL A 106 11.39 20.43 4.12
C VAL A 106 12.18 21.67 3.69
N ALA A 107 13.37 21.48 3.12
CA ALA A 107 14.20 22.59 2.64
C ALA A 107 13.45 23.46 1.61
N ALA A 108 12.73 22.84 0.67
CA ALA A 108 11.91 23.56 -0.31
C ALA A 108 10.74 24.32 0.34
N SER A 109 10.15 23.78 1.42
CA SER A 109 9.09 24.49 2.16
C SER A 109 9.65 25.69 2.91
N VAL A 110 10.80 25.54 3.57
CA VAL A 110 11.49 26.62 4.30
C VAL A 110 11.93 27.74 3.36
N ALA A 111 12.52 27.40 2.21
CA ALA A 111 12.99 28.38 1.22
C ALA A 111 11.86 29.23 0.60
N ARG A 112 10.60 28.79 0.71
CA ARG A 112 9.42 29.51 0.21
C ARG A 112 8.73 30.38 1.27
N VAL A 113 9.16 30.31 2.53
CA VAL A 113 8.58 31.13 3.58
C VAL A 113 9.02 32.57 3.37
N ASP A 114 8.06 33.45 3.12
CA ASP A 114 8.24 34.89 3.08
C ASP A 114 7.51 35.53 4.28
N PRO A 115 8.24 36.04 5.28
CA PRO A 115 7.66 36.64 6.48
C PRO A 115 6.80 37.87 6.19
N THR A 116 7.04 38.56 5.06
CA THR A 116 6.34 39.80 4.71
C THR A 116 4.95 39.57 4.13
N THR A 117 4.65 38.32 3.73
CA THR A 117 3.37 37.91 3.13
C THR A 117 2.60 36.92 4.01
N LEU A 118 2.85 36.95 5.32
CA LEU A 118 2.09 36.21 6.34
C LEU A 118 0.69 36.82 6.53
N GLY A 119 -0.16 36.71 5.51
CA GLY A 119 -1.52 37.23 5.48
C GLY A 119 -1.95 37.70 4.09
N GLY A 120 -3.23 38.06 3.97
CA GLY A 120 -3.77 38.69 2.76
C GLY A 120 -4.03 37.76 1.57
N ARG A 121 -4.15 38.35 0.38
CA ARG A 121 -4.55 37.65 -0.85
C ARG A 121 -3.58 36.49 -1.15
N GLY A 122 -4.14 35.29 -1.32
CA GLY A 122 -3.37 34.07 -1.61
C GLY A 122 -2.85 33.31 -0.38
N ALA A 123 -3.06 33.79 0.85
CA ALA A 123 -2.65 33.07 2.08
C ALA A 123 -3.30 31.68 2.18
N ALA A 124 -4.59 31.56 1.83
CA ALA A 124 -5.29 30.27 1.79
C ALA A 124 -4.72 29.30 0.73
N GLY A 125 -4.16 29.81 -0.37
CA GLY A 125 -3.44 28.99 -1.36
C GLY A 125 -2.15 28.43 -0.78
N ARG A 126 -1.31 29.31 -0.21
CA ARG A 126 -0.06 28.93 0.45
C ARG A 126 -0.28 27.90 1.56
N GLN A 127 -1.32 28.10 2.38
CA GLN A 127 -1.67 27.16 3.44
C GLN A 127 -2.02 25.78 2.89
N ARG A 128 -2.82 25.70 1.82
CA ARG A 128 -3.15 24.42 1.16
C ARG A 128 -1.91 23.71 0.62
N ASP A 129 -0.99 24.46 0.01
CA ASP A 129 0.25 23.89 -0.52
C ASP A 129 1.17 23.39 0.60
N HIS A 130 1.24 24.11 1.72
CA HIS A 130 1.94 23.64 2.93
C HIS A 130 1.32 22.36 3.50
N SER A 131 0.00 22.27 3.58
CA SER A 131 -0.70 21.06 4.03
C SER A 131 -0.39 19.87 3.11
N ARG A 132 -0.51 20.02 1.79
CA ARG A 132 -0.18 18.96 0.82
C ARG A 132 1.28 18.52 0.92
N ALA A 133 2.20 19.46 1.10
CA ALA A 133 3.61 19.13 1.30
C ALA A 133 3.82 18.37 2.63
N ALA A 134 3.09 18.72 3.69
CA ALA A 134 3.14 18.02 4.97
C ALA A 134 2.58 16.59 4.87
N GLU A 135 1.45 16.40 4.20
CA GLU A 135 0.87 15.09 3.91
C GLU A 135 1.85 14.21 3.14
N GLY A 136 2.47 14.75 2.08
CA GLY A 136 3.49 14.03 1.31
C GLY A 136 4.68 13.59 2.17
N ARG A 137 5.12 14.42 3.12
CA ARG A 137 6.16 14.04 4.09
C ARG A 137 5.69 12.98 5.07
N ALA A 138 4.44 13.05 5.54
CA ALA A 138 3.88 12.06 6.45
C ALA A 138 3.85 10.66 5.80
N ILE A 139 3.44 10.58 4.53
CA ILE A 139 3.46 9.33 3.75
C ILE A 139 4.89 8.77 3.66
N LEU A 140 5.87 9.60 3.29
CA LEU A 140 7.27 9.18 3.19
C LEU A 140 7.84 8.70 4.54
N ARG A 141 7.49 9.38 5.64
CA ARG A 141 7.88 8.96 6.99
C ARG A 141 7.24 7.65 7.40
N GLY A 142 5.96 7.43 7.06
CA GLY A 142 5.30 6.14 7.28
C GLY A 142 5.99 5.00 6.54
N GLN A 143 6.44 5.25 5.30
CA GLN A 143 7.23 4.28 4.54
C GLN A 143 8.59 3.99 5.22
N ILE A 144 9.29 5.02 5.70
CA ILE A 144 10.54 4.84 6.46
C ILE A 144 10.31 4.00 7.70
N ALA A 145 9.31 4.36 8.52
CA ALA A 145 9.00 3.65 9.76
C ALA A 145 8.68 2.17 9.52
N ARG A 146 7.95 1.84 8.44
CA ARG A 146 7.71 0.45 8.04
C ARG A 146 9.00 -0.32 7.75
N LEU A 147 9.94 0.30 7.04
CA LEU A 147 11.23 -0.33 6.71
C LEU A 147 12.13 -0.48 7.95
N GLU A 148 12.12 0.49 8.84
CA GLU A 148 12.85 0.44 10.11
C GLU A 148 12.28 -0.65 11.03
N ALA A 149 10.96 -0.77 11.14
CA ALA A 149 10.31 -1.81 11.93
C ALA A 149 10.70 -3.22 11.48
N GLU A 150 10.83 -3.43 10.16
CA GLU A 150 11.29 -4.71 9.62
C GLU A 150 12.75 -5.01 10.00
N LEU A 151 13.64 -4.01 9.95
CA LEU A 151 15.03 -4.19 10.38
C LEU A 151 15.12 -4.50 11.88
N THR A 152 14.33 -3.82 12.70
CA THR A 152 14.24 -4.07 14.14
C THR A 152 13.73 -5.48 14.43
N ARG A 153 12.70 -5.95 13.71
CA ARG A 153 12.18 -7.32 13.82
C ARG A 153 13.29 -8.35 13.57
N ARG A 154 14.06 -8.18 12.49
CA ARG A 154 15.17 -9.10 12.16
C ARG A 154 16.29 -9.08 13.19
N ALA A 155 16.62 -7.90 13.72
CA ALA A 155 17.64 -7.79 14.77
C ALA A 155 17.20 -8.54 16.04
N ALA A 156 15.92 -8.44 16.41
CA ALA A 156 15.35 -9.18 17.53
C ALA A 156 15.38 -10.70 17.29
N GLU A 157 15.04 -11.17 16.09
CA GLU A 157 15.09 -12.59 15.72
C GLU A 157 16.52 -13.15 15.77
N SER A 158 17.49 -12.44 15.19
CA SER A 158 18.90 -12.85 15.25
C SER A 158 19.41 -12.95 16.70
N SER A 159 19.05 -12.00 17.56
CA SER A 159 19.46 -12.01 18.96
C SER A 159 18.82 -13.13 19.79
N ALA A 160 17.66 -13.63 19.36
CA ALA A 160 16.97 -14.75 20.00
C ALA A 160 17.55 -16.11 19.56
N ASP A 161 18.03 -16.20 18.32
CA ASP A 161 18.70 -17.39 17.81
C ASP A 161 20.09 -17.58 18.43
N ASP A 162 20.81 -16.49 18.71
CA ASP A 162 22.12 -16.55 19.39
C ASP A 162 22.05 -17.01 20.88
N GLN A 163 20.85 -17.09 21.46
CA GLN A 163 20.62 -17.51 22.85
C GLN A 163 20.14 -18.96 23.00
N ARG A 164 20.02 -19.71 21.89
CA ARG A 164 19.59 -21.11 21.86
C ARG A 164 20.76 -22.05 21.59
#